data_AF-A0A6J0BXY8-F1
#
_entry.id   AF-A0A6J0BXY8-F1
#
_cell.length_a   1.000
_cell.length_b   1.000
_cell.length_c   1.000
_cell.angle_alpha   90.00
_cell.angle_beta   90.00
_cell.angle_gamma   90.00
#
_symmetry.space_group_name_H-M   'P 1'
#
loop_
_entity.id
_entity.type
_entity.pdbx_description
1 polymer ?
#
loop_
_entity_poly.entity_id
_entity_poly.type
_entity_poly.pdbx_seq_one_letter_code
_entity_poly.pdbx_strand_id
1 'polypeptide(L)'
;MDASTACCTCTEPLERVTHPVPVEWDADNMIKHFPSQQRRIESFCIDGLGLSRKEGLRLVTALFNSRKTVTHFYCWRAFKRTEGPLLVDTGHLAGSGLYKDRVPRKQDWFTAIGCLDALTTLSMNYAYLATPDGDLLIAFSKKIGLHWHWLQLLCLPEEIPKITDPGDGVGGYAIPDLAWMEAKLWAPCLKVQFVFVGIPEHEKHTKFLTKHTPVHSFVMSTDIDLQFRQPWYLGCTMKMIWTWYPKTLVYIYLQLWHHREIFDTELKKLFPLVPKLRVFEFVGEIRRIETLCAMCGQIRDEECKVNYLSFQLQYPIADQRGREEWKSDIDGLINCFRDTFKEMNVKFEGDVYVQ
;
A
#
# COMPACT_ATOMS: atom_id res chain seq x y z
N MET A 1 7.37 -14.41 22.01
CA MET A 1 7.00 -13.16 22.71
C MET A 1 7.80 -12.06 22.04
N ASP A 2 7.06 -11.07 21.53
CA ASP A 2 7.46 -9.91 20.73
C ASP A 2 8.27 -10.18 19.45
N ALA A 3 7.53 -10.57 18.40
CA ALA A 3 7.96 -10.53 17.01
C ALA A 3 6.95 -9.69 16.20
N SER A 4 7.09 -8.37 16.23
CA SER A 4 6.43 -7.47 15.28
C SER A 4 7.28 -6.22 15.05
N THR A 5 8.50 -6.40 14.56
CA THR A 5 9.31 -5.29 14.06
C THR A 5 9.98 -5.70 12.74
N ALA A 6 9.21 -5.70 11.66
CA ALA A 6 9.75 -5.68 10.30
C ALA A 6 8.66 -5.23 9.33
N CYS A 7 8.93 -4.12 8.65
CA CYS A 7 8.70 -3.87 7.22
C CYS A 7 8.18 -2.44 6.98
N CYS A 8 9.13 -1.49 6.98
CA CYS A 8 9.01 -0.19 6.34
C CYS A 8 10.38 0.14 5.76
N THR A 9 10.70 -0.42 4.59
CA THR A 9 11.83 0.02 3.77
C THR A 9 11.30 0.96 2.70
N CYS A 10 11.46 2.25 2.94
CA CYS A 10 11.45 3.28 1.92
C CYS A 10 12.57 2.99 0.92
N THR A 11 12.25 2.84 -0.36
CA THR A 11 13.24 2.65 -1.43
C THR A 11 13.62 3.99 -2.06
N GLU A 12 14.69 4.60 -1.55
CA GLU A 12 15.73 5.29 -2.32
C GLU A 12 17.08 5.11 -1.58
N PRO A 13 18.24 5.14 -2.28
CA PRO A 13 19.45 4.44 -1.82
C PRO A 13 20.17 5.14 -0.67
N LEU A 14 20.37 4.37 0.41
CA LEU A 14 21.47 4.39 1.38
C LEU A 14 22.34 5.66 1.47
N GLU A 15 21.95 6.57 2.36
CA GLU A 15 22.90 7.20 3.27
C GLU A 15 22.51 6.83 4.71
N ARG A 16 23.46 6.25 5.45
CA ARG A 16 23.28 5.82 6.84
C ARG A 16 22.92 7.02 7.72
N VAL A 17 21.70 7.05 8.23
CA VAL A 17 21.32 7.90 9.36
C VAL A 17 21.07 7.01 10.57
N THR A 18 21.84 7.27 11.62
CA THR A 18 21.80 6.61 12.92
C THR A 18 20.41 6.66 13.55
N HIS A 19 19.94 5.52 14.06
CA HIS A 19 18.67 5.37 14.79
C HIS A 19 18.53 6.37 15.94
N PRO A 20 17.37 7.04 16.12
CA PRO A 20 16.99 7.57 17.40
C PRO A 20 16.17 6.53 18.18
N VAL A 21 16.51 6.41 19.46
CA VAL A 21 15.82 5.64 20.52
C VAL A 21 14.35 6.08 20.62
N PRO A 22 13.38 5.18 20.90
CA PRO A 22 11.99 5.58 21.09
C PRO A 22 11.85 6.34 22.42
N VAL A 23 11.68 7.66 22.32
CA VAL A 23 11.11 8.49 23.40
C VAL A 23 9.59 8.22 23.40
N GLU A 24 8.91 8.22 24.54
CA GLU A 24 7.44 8.29 24.57
C GLU A 24 7.02 9.68 24.07
N TRP A 25 6.46 9.77 22.86
CA TRP A 25 6.07 11.05 22.26
C TRP A 25 4.64 11.43 22.66
N ASP A 26 4.49 12.45 23.51
CA ASP A 26 3.19 13.03 23.85
C ASP A 26 2.66 13.91 22.70
N ALA A 27 1.51 13.55 22.13
CA ALA A 27 0.85 14.27 21.06
C ALA A 27 0.57 15.75 21.43
N ASP A 28 0.29 16.06 22.70
CA ASP A 28 0.07 17.43 23.14
C ASP A 28 1.36 18.26 23.13
N ASN A 29 2.53 17.66 23.33
CA ASN A 29 3.82 18.33 23.18
C ASN A 29 4.15 18.60 21.69
N MET A 30 3.89 17.65 20.80
CA MET A 30 4.01 17.86 19.34
C MET A 30 3.09 18.99 18.86
N ILE A 31 1.82 18.98 19.27
CA ILE A 31 0.84 19.99 18.85
C ILE A 31 1.23 21.38 19.34
N LYS A 32 1.76 21.51 20.56
CA LYS A 32 2.09 22.81 21.15
C LYS A 32 3.38 23.43 20.60
N HIS A 33 4.36 22.64 20.15
CA HIS A 33 5.71 23.14 19.91
C HIS A 33 6.24 23.00 18.47
N PHE A 34 5.73 22.10 17.63
CA PHE A 34 6.50 21.68 16.44
C PHE A 34 5.97 22.18 15.08
N PRO A 35 4.70 22.01 14.66
CA PRO A 35 4.32 22.31 13.28
C PRO A 35 4.01 23.78 13.01
N SER A 36 3.50 24.52 14.00
CA SER A 36 3.03 25.91 13.79
C SER A 36 4.17 26.91 13.59
N GLN A 37 5.38 26.62 14.06
CA GLN A 37 6.55 27.50 13.91
C GLN A 37 7.37 27.18 12.66
N GLN A 38 7.29 25.95 12.17
CA GLN A 38 8.00 25.50 10.97
C GLN A 38 7.21 25.91 9.72
N ARG A 39 7.89 26.57 8.77
CA ARG A 39 7.30 27.07 7.51
C ARG A 39 7.78 26.30 6.27
N ARG A 40 8.65 25.31 6.45
CA ARG A 40 9.37 24.62 5.37
C ARG A 40 9.32 23.10 5.52
N ILE A 41 8.27 22.58 6.15
CA ILE A 41 8.08 21.12 6.21
C ILE A 41 7.71 20.66 4.79
N GLU A 42 8.46 19.71 4.24
CA GLU A 42 8.20 19.11 2.93
C GLU A 42 7.44 17.79 3.04
N SER A 43 7.78 17.00 4.06
CA SER A 43 7.17 15.70 4.34
C SER A 43 6.73 15.63 5.79
N PHE A 44 5.53 15.10 6.04
CA PHE A 44 5.00 14.93 7.38
C PHE A 44 4.37 13.55 7.55
N CYS A 45 4.75 12.84 8.61
CA CYS A 45 4.33 11.47 8.88
C CYS A 45 3.76 11.37 10.30
N ILE A 46 2.58 10.75 10.41
CA ILE A 46 1.91 10.44 11.68
C ILE A 46 1.58 8.95 11.78
N ASP A 47 2.37 8.11 11.12
CA ASP A 47 2.11 6.68 11.03
C ASP A 47 2.20 5.99 12.39
N GLY A 48 1.26 5.10 12.69
CA GLY A 48 1.27 4.25 13.87
C GLY A 48 1.07 4.97 15.21
N LEU A 49 0.76 6.26 15.23
CA LEU A 49 0.68 7.06 16.47
C LEU A 49 -0.54 6.74 17.34
N GLY A 50 -1.57 6.06 16.84
CA GLY A 50 -2.74 5.69 17.64
C GLY A 50 -3.53 6.88 18.21
N LEU A 51 -3.65 7.95 17.42
CA LEU A 51 -4.24 9.22 17.80
C LEU A 51 -5.77 9.11 17.93
N SER A 52 -6.36 9.89 18.83
CA SER A 52 -7.78 10.22 18.72
C SER A 52 -8.05 11.07 17.48
N ARG A 53 -9.32 11.11 17.03
CA ARG A 53 -9.69 11.93 15.88
C ARG A 53 -9.35 13.41 16.08
N LYS A 54 -9.55 13.91 17.31
CA LYS A 54 -9.29 15.31 17.67
C LYS A 54 -7.80 15.63 17.66
N GLU A 55 -6.95 14.73 18.15
CA GLU A 55 -5.50 14.89 18.12
C GLU A 55 -4.97 14.88 16.68
N GLY A 56 -5.38 13.91 15.86
CA GLY A 56 -4.97 13.87 14.46
C GLY A 56 -5.41 15.12 13.70
N LEU A 57 -6.64 15.59 13.88
CA LEU A 57 -7.08 16.83 13.25
C LEU A 57 -6.27 18.05 13.71
N ARG A 58 -5.96 18.16 15.00
CA ARG A 58 -5.13 19.24 15.55
C ARG A 58 -3.72 19.21 14.94
N LEU A 59 -3.12 18.03 14.81
CA LEU A 59 -1.79 17.86 14.23
C LEU A 59 -1.76 18.29 12.76
N VAL A 60 -2.70 17.82 11.94
CA VAL A 60 -2.75 18.20 10.52
C VAL A 60 -3.03 19.70 10.36
N THR A 61 -3.95 20.26 11.15
CA THR A 61 -4.26 21.70 11.09
C THR A 61 -3.06 22.56 11.50
N ALA A 62 -2.20 22.08 12.39
CA ALA A 62 -0.99 22.80 12.79
C ALA A 62 0.01 22.97 11.63
N LEU A 63 -0.11 22.20 10.54
CA LEU A 63 0.71 22.33 9.32
C LEU A 63 0.30 23.53 8.44
N PHE A 64 -0.73 24.30 8.80
CA PHE A 64 -1.21 25.41 7.98
C PHE A 64 -0.12 26.41 7.57
N ASN A 65 0.89 26.63 8.42
CA ASN A 65 2.02 27.53 8.14
C ASN A 65 3.04 26.93 7.15
N SER A 66 3.07 25.61 6.99
CA SER A 66 3.86 24.88 5.99
C SER A 66 3.03 24.44 4.78
N ARG A 67 1.78 24.89 4.63
CA ARG A 67 0.89 24.41 3.56
C ARG A 67 1.44 24.54 2.13
N LYS A 68 2.32 25.52 1.89
CA LYS A 68 2.94 25.78 0.59
C LYS A 68 4.19 24.94 0.34
N THR A 69 4.66 24.16 1.32
CA THR A 69 5.88 23.36 1.22
C THR A 69 5.61 21.88 1.43
N VAL A 70 4.57 21.51 2.19
CA VAL A 70 4.22 20.10 2.42
C VAL A 70 3.74 19.49 1.12
N THR A 71 4.58 18.61 0.56
CA THR A 71 4.34 17.86 -0.68
C THR A 71 3.94 16.42 -0.38
N HIS A 72 4.34 15.88 0.77
CA HIS A 72 4.08 14.49 1.16
C HIS A 72 3.43 14.42 2.55
N PHE A 73 2.30 13.72 2.63
CA PHE A 73 1.61 13.44 3.90
C PHE A 73 1.36 11.95 4.07
N TYR A 74 1.85 11.38 5.17
CA TYR A 74 1.76 9.96 5.51
C TYR A 74 0.97 9.79 6.82
N CYS A 75 -0.09 8.98 6.78
CA CYS A 75 -0.95 8.70 7.92
C CYS A 75 -1.50 7.26 7.92
N TRP A 76 -0.63 6.27 7.84
CA TRP A 76 -0.96 4.86 8.02
C TRP A 76 -1.15 4.51 9.49
N ARG A 77 -2.25 3.85 9.84
CA ARG A 77 -2.58 3.45 11.22
C ARG A 77 -2.46 4.63 12.21
N ALA A 78 -2.72 5.84 11.73
CA ALA A 78 -2.50 7.06 12.49
C ALA A 78 -3.51 7.22 13.63
N PHE A 79 -4.71 6.66 13.48
CA PHE A 79 -5.79 6.77 14.45
C PHE A 79 -6.01 5.47 15.21
N LYS A 80 -6.57 5.58 16.42
CA LYS A 80 -7.12 4.41 17.14
C LYS A 80 -8.15 3.71 16.26
N ARG A 81 -8.21 2.38 16.38
CA ARG A 81 -9.14 1.55 15.60
C ARG A 81 -10.59 2.06 15.70
N THR A 82 -11.06 2.38 16.90
CA THR A 82 -12.43 2.86 17.13
C THR A 82 -12.66 4.34 16.80
N GLU A 83 -11.66 5.06 16.30
CA GLU A 83 -11.72 6.52 16.14
C GLU A 83 -11.21 7.03 14.77
N GLY A 84 -11.43 6.26 13.70
CA GLY A 84 -11.09 6.69 12.36
C GLY A 84 -11.69 8.06 11.99
N PRO A 85 -11.07 8.77 11.03
CA PRO A 85 -11.43 10.15 10.69
C PRO A 85 -12.82 10.28 10.05
N LEU A 86 -13.40 9.16 9.57
CA LEU A 86 -14.69 9.13 8.88
C LEU A 86 -15.84 8.50 9.70
N LEU A 87 -15.60 8.12 10.97
CA LEU A 87 -16.62 7.47 11.79
C LEU A 87 -17.93 8.29 11.83
N VAL A 88 -19.02 7.60 11.54
CA VAL A 88 -20.38 8.14 11.49
C VAL A 88 -20.86 8.45 12.91
N ASP A 89 -21.27 9.69 13.15
CA ASP A 89 -21.78 10.14 14.44
C ASP A 89 -23.14 9.48 14.74
N THR A 90 -23.15 8.43 15.56
CA THR A 90 -24.36 7.80 16.10
C THR A 90 -24.84 8.62 17.30
N GLY A 91 -25.33 9.81 17.01
CA GLY A 91 -25.62 10.83 18.01
C GLY A 91 -26.46 10.35 19.20
N HIS A 92 -25.86 10.40 20.39
CA HIS A 92 -26.56 10.75 21.63
C HIS A 92 -25.88 11.96 22.25
N LEU A 93 -26.20 13.15 21.72
CA LEU A 93 -25.90 14.44 22.34
C LEU A 93 -26.81 14.61 23.56
N ALA A 94 -26.41 14.04 24.70
CA ALA A 94 -26.89 14.47 26.00
C ALA A 94 -25.97 15.59 26.52
N GLY A 95 -26.48 16.82 26.58
CA GLY A 95 -25.98 17.82 27.53
C GLY A 95 -25.26 19.05 26.95
N SER A 96 -25.91 20.20 27.18
CA SER A 96 -25.36 21.54 27.38
C SER A 96 -24.29 22.09 26.41
N GLY A 97 -24.74 22.70 25.31
CA GLY A 97 -24.57 24.14 25.04
C GLY A 97 -23.19 24.82 25.07
N LEU A 98 -22.08 24.11 25.25
CA LEU A 98 -20.73 24.68 25.23
C LEU A 98 -19.94 24.11 24.04
N TYR A 99 -19.48 25.03 23.19
CA TYR A 99 -18.79 24.82 21.91
C TYR A 99 -17.45 24.03 21.98
N LYS A 100 -17.11 23.38 23.11
CA LYS A 100 -15.79 22.77 23.36
C LYS A 100 -15.66 21.29 23.02
N ASP A 101 -16.78 20.58 22.83
CA ASP A 101 -16.79 19.12 22.64
C ASP A 101 -17.42 18.69 21.31
N ARG A 102 -17.28 19.51 20.26
CA ARG A 102 -17.71 19.08 18.92
C ARG A 102 -16.81 17.93 18.43
N VAL A 103 -17.41 16.77 18.23
CA VAL A 103 -16.77 15.62 17.59
C VAL A 103 -16.38 16.02 16.15
N PRO A 104 -15.09 15.86 15.74
CA PRO A 104 -14.68 16.20 14.39
C PRO A 104 -15.41 15.36 13.33
N ARG A 105 -15.85 16.01 12.26
CA ARG A 105 -16.60 15.39 11.14
C ARG A 105 -15.68 15.09 9.96
N LYS A 106 -16.14 14.26 9.02
CA LYS A 106 -15.44 14.01 7.74
C LYS A 106 -15.01 15.29 7.00
N GLN A 107 -15.83 16.34 7.07
CA GLN A 107 -15.53 17.63 6.44
C GLN A 107 -14.35 18.35 7.11
N ASP A 108 -14.19 18.18 8.42
CA ASP A 108 -13.08 18.79 9.16
C ASP A 108 -11.77 18.09 8.75
N TRP A 109 -11.78 16.77 8.56
CA TRP A 109 -10.67 15.99 7.99
C TRP A 109 -10.32 16.42 6.57
N PHE A 110 -11.31 16.51 5.68
CA PHE A 110 -11.14 17.02 4.33
C PHE A 110 -10.48 18.41 4.33
N THR A 111 -10.99 19.31 5.16
CA THR A 111 -10.51 20.70 5.24
C THR A 111 -9.05 20.73 5.68
N ALA A 112 -8.68 19.96 6.71
CA ALA A 112 -7.31 19.96 7.22
C ALA A 112 -6.28 19.49 6.20
N ILE A 113 -6.52 18.38 5.51
CA ILE A 113 -5.62 17.92 4.43
C ILE A 113 -5.71 18.85 3.23
N GLY A 114 -6.91 19.28 2.85
CA GLY A 114 -7.15 20.17 1.71
C GLY A 114 -6.51 21.54 1.88
N CYS A 115 -6.14 21.95 3.10
CA CYS A 115 -5.37 23.17 3.34
C CYS A 115 -3.90 23.07 2.89
N LEU A 116 -3.37 21.90 2.56
CA LEU A 116 -2.00 21.69 2.11
C LEU A 116 -1.87 21.95 0.60
N ASP A 117 -1.66 23.23 0.25
CA ASP A 117 -1.66 23.74 -1.14
C ASP A 117 -0.60 23.08 -2.06
N ALA A 118 0.51 22.59 -1.51
CA ALA A 118 1.60 21.97 -2.29
C ALA A 118 1.55 20.42 -2.31
N LEU A 119 0.49 19.81 -1.77
CA LEU A 119 0.41 18.36 -1.61
C LEU A 119 0.43 17.66 -2.97
N THR A 120 1.38 16.74 -3.15
CA THR A 120 1.49 15.89 -4.36
C THR A 120 1.29 14.42 -4.07
N THR A 121 1.56 14.01 -2.83
CA THR A 121 1.55 12.61 -2.40
C THR A 121 0.78 12.48 -1.09
N LEU A 122 -0.22 11.60 -1.11
CA LEU A 122 -1.05 11.30 0.04
C LEU A 122 -1.01 9.80 0.33
N SER A 123 -0.60 9.43 1.54
CA SER A 123 -0.51 8.03 1.97
C SER A 123 -1.36 7.81 3.21
N MET A 124 -2.38 6.98 3.13
CA MET A 124 -3.36 6.79 4.21
C MET A 124 -3.98 5.40 4.19
N ASN A 125 -4.67 5.03 5.27
CA ASN A 125 -5.56 3.87 5.24
C ASN A 125 -6.69 4.09 4.23
N TYR A 126 -7.11 3.02 3.56
CA TYR A 126 -8.25 3.04 2.64
C TYR A 126 -9.51 3.59 3.31
N ALA A 127 -9.74 3.17 4.56
CA ALA A 127 -10.86 3.63 5.38
C ALA A 127 -10.87 5.14 5.65
N TYR A 128 -9.75 5.86 5.49
CA TYR A 128 -9.69 7.31 5.76
C TYR A 128 -10.15 8.15 4.57
N LEU A 129 -10.37 7.49 3.43
CA LEU A 129 -10.87 8.09 2.19
C LEU A 129 -12.25 7.53 1.79
N ALA A 130 -12.57 6.31 2.23
CA ALA A 130 -13.73 5.57 1.78
C ALA A 130 -15.04 6.09 2.39
N THR A 131 -15.84 6.76 1.56
CA THR A 131 -17.22 7.17 1.88
C THR A 131 -18.21 6.47 0.95
N PRO A 132 -19.51 6.38 1.33
CA PRO A 132 -20.52 5.66 0.53
C PRO A 132 -20.60 6.12 -0.93
N ASP A 133 -20.48 7.43 -1.15
CA ASP A 133 -20.58 8.06 -2.46
C ASP A 133 -19.21 8.40 -3.08
N GLY A 134 -18.12 8.14 -2.34
CA GLY A 134 -16.76 8.54 -2.72
C GLY A 134 -16.56 10.07 -2.80
N ASP A 135 -17.45 10.84 -2.17
CA ASP A 135 -17.43 12.32 -2.16
C ASP A 135 -16.09 12.89 -1.67
N LEU A 136 -15.43 12.23 -0.72
CA LEU A 136 -14.16 12.67 -0.18
C LEU A 136 -13.02 12.54 -1.20
N LEU A 137 -12.94 11.42 -1.92
CA LEU A 137 -11.99 11.23 -3.03
C LEU A 137 -12.21 12.30 -4.11
N ILE A 138 -13.47 12.54 -4.48
CA ILE A 138 -13.83 13.55 -5.48
C ILE A 138 -13.41 14.95 -4.99
N ALA A 139 -13.70 15.28 -3.75
CA ALA A 139 -13.37 16.58 -3.16
C ALA A 139 -11.86 16.81 -3.11
N PHE A 140 -11.06 15.81 -2.72
CA PHE A 140 -9.59 15.91 -2.77
C PHE A 140 -9.09 16.06 -4.20
N SER A 141 -9.69 15.32 -5.14
CA SER A 141 -9.30 15.39 -6.55
C SER A 141 -9.56 16.79 -7.11
N LYS A 142 -10.68 17.42 -6.78
CA LYS A 142 -10.99 18.81 -7.14
C LYS A 142 -10.05 19.82 -6.48
N LYS A 143 -9.69 19.59 -5.21
CA LYS A 143 -8.91 20.54 -4.42
C LYS A 143 -7.42 20.54 -4.79
N ILE A 144 -6.83 19.35 -4.95
CA ILE A 144 -5.40 19.19 -5.27
C ILE A 144 -5.18 19.23 -6.79
N GLY A 145 -6.12 18.66 -7.56
CA GLY A 145 -6.14 18.75 -9.02
C GLY A 145 -4.92 18.13 -9.70
N LEU A 146 -4.36 18.85 -10.67
CA LEU A 146 -3.24 18.41 -11.50
C LEU A 146 -1.96 18.10 -10.72
N HIS A 147 -1.82 18.62 -9.50
CA HIS A 147 -0.65 18.39 -8.66
C HIS A 147 -0.70 17.06 -7.91
N TRP A 148 -1.86 16.38 -7.88
CA TRP A 148 -1.97 15.12 -7.19
C TRP A 148 -1.38 13.98 -8.02
N HIS A 149 -0.17 13.56 -7.65
CA HIS A 149 0.57 12.53 -8.37
C HIS A 149 0.39 11.15 -7.75
N TRP A 150 0.32 11.06 -6.42
CA TRP A 150 0.32 9.78 -5.71
C TRP A 150 -0.75 9.70 -4.62
N LEU A 151 -1.49 8.60 -4.66
CA LEU A 151 -2.35 8.16 -3.57
C LEU A 151 -1.98 6.72 -3.19
N GLN A 152 -1.46 6.54 -1.98
CA GLN A 152 -1.10 5.25 -1.42
C GLN A 152 -2.15 4.84 -0.39
N LEU A 153 -2.79 3.69 -0.62
CA LEU A 153 -3.90 3.18 0.19
C LEU A 153 -3.47 1.91 0.89
N LEU A 154 -3.36 1.99 2.22
CA LEU A 154 -3.18 0.82 3.07
C LEU A 154 -4.53 0.13 3.30
N CYS A 155 -4.61 -1.17 2.98
CA CYS A 155 -5.79 -2.00 3.14
C CYS A 155 -5.52 -3.04 4.22
N LEU A 156 -6.29 -2.98 5.31
CA LEU A 156 -6.14 -3.85 6.48
C LEU A 156 -7.37 -4.75 6.71
N PRO A 157 -7.20 -5.92 7.36
CA PRO A 157 -8.29 -6.88 7.53
C PRO A 157 -9.47 -6.33 8.35
N GLU A 158 -9.20 -5.44 9.30
CA GLU A 158 -10.22 -4.77 10.11
C GLU A 158 -11.01 -3.70 9.33
N GLU A 159 -10.57 -3.31 8.13
CA GLU A 159 -11.15 -2.19 7.37
C GLU A 159 -11.90 -2.65 6.10
N ILE A 160 -12.14 -3.96 5.94
CA ILE A 160 -12.66 -4.51 4.69
C ILE A 160 -14.08 -3.99 4.40
N PRO A 161 -14.31 -3.37 3.23
CA PRO A 161 -15.62 -2.85 2.88
C PRO A 161 -16.71 -3.92 2.88
N LYS A 162 -17.90 -3.57 3.36
CA LYS A 162 -19.09 -4.44 3.47
C LYS A 162 -18.94 -5.66 4.38
N ILE A 163 -17.78 -5.85 5.00
CA ILE A 163 -17.55 -6.87 6.03
C ILE A 163 -17.53 -6.19 7.39
N THR A 164 -16.77 -5.10 7.51
CA THR A 164 -16.72 -4.27 8.71
C THR A 164 -17.89 -3.30 8.75
N ASP A 165 -18.48 -3.10 9.93
CA ASP A 165 -19.51 -2.08 10.15
C ASP A 165 -18.87 -0.67 10.13
N PRO A 166 -19.33 0.27 9.28
CA PRO A 166 -18.87 1.64 9.33
C PRO A 166 -19.09 2.37 10.67
N GLY A 167 -20.04 1.90 11.48
CA GLY A 167 -20.29 2.39 12.83
C GLY A 167 -19.18 2.07 13.83
N ASP A 168 -18.31 1.10 13.53
CA ASP A 168 -17.20 0.71 14.42
C ASP A 168 -15.98 1.64 14.30
N GLY A 169 -16.02 2.59 13.37
CA GLY A 169 -14.99 3.63 13.18
C GLY A 169 -13.71 3.15 12.50
N VAL A 170 -13.69 1.90 12.06
CA VAL A 170 -12.60 1.22 11.36
C VAL A 170 -12.78 1.14 9.84
N GLY A 171 -13.89 1.61 9.24
CA GLY A 171 -14.03 1.63 7.76
C GLY A 171 -15.39 1.17 7.26
N GLY A 172 -15.45 0.09 6.47
CA GLY A 172 -16.71 -0.55 6.05
C GLY A 172 -17.34 -0.04 4.75
N TYR A 173 -16.99 1.15 4.27
CA TYR A 173 -17.43 1.63 2.95
C TYR A 173 -16.47 1.26 1.83
N ALA A 174 -17.01 1.01 0.64
CA ALA A 174 -16.25 0.87 -0.60
C ALA A 174 -16.35 2.18 -1.38
N ILE A 175 -15.23 2.66 -1.91
CA ILE A 175 -15.24 3.79 -2.84
C ILE A 175 -15.89 3.33 -4.16
N PRO A 176 -17.01 3.93 -4.59
CA PRO A 176 -17.65 3.54 -5.83
C PRO A 176 -16.77 3.80 -7.06
N ASP A 177 -16.93 2.95 -8.07
CA ASP A 177 -16.18 3.08 -9.32
C ASP A 177 -16.45 4.42 -10.05
N LEU A 178 -17.65 4.98 -9.90
CA LEU A 178 -18.01 6.32 -10.37
C LEU A 178 -17.16 7.43 -9.73
N ALA A 179 -16.82 7.30 -8.44
CA ALA A 179 -15.97 8.28 -7.78
C ALA A 179 -14.54 8.25 -8.33
N TRP A 180 -14.02 7.06 -8.69
CA TRP A 180 -12.73 6.93 -9.37
C TRP A 180 -12.74 7.53 -10.77
N MET A 181 -13.82 7.32 -11.53
CA MET A 181 -13.99 7.95 -12.84
C MET A 181 -13.99 9.47 -12.73
N GLU A 182 -14.72 10.05 -11.76
CA GLU A 182 -14.73 11.49 -11.56
C GLU A 182 -13.39 12.02 -11.03
N ALA A 183 -12.76 11.33 -10.08
CA ALA A 183 -11.44 11.67 -9.57
C ALA A 183 -10.40 11.83 -10.68
N LYS A 184 -10.42 10.91 -11.64
CA LYS A 184 -9.52 10.94 -12.81
C LYS A 184 -9.73 12.15 -13.72
N LEU A 185 -10.93 12.73 -13.77
CA LEU A 185 -11.19 13.96 -14.53
C LEU A 185 -10.48 15.16 -13.89
N TRP A 186 -10.47 15.23 -12.56
CA TRP A 186 -9.90 16.34 -11.80
C TRP A 186 -8.40 16.18 -11.54
N ALA A 187 -7.95 14.95 -11.34
CA ALA A 187 -6.55 14.58 -11.09
C ALA A 187 -6.08 13.51 -12.13
N PRO A 188 -5.90 13.88 -13.41
CA PRO A 188 -5.55 12.95 -14.48
C PRO A 188 -4.16 12.32 -14.34
N CYS A 189 -3.27 12.94 -13.57
CA CYS A 189 -1.92 12.44 -13.29
C CYS A 189 -1.88 11.48 -12.09
N LEU A 190 -3.00 11.26 -11.40
CA LEU A 190 -3.06 10.47 -10.18
C LEU A 190 -2.71 9.01 -10.43
N LYS A 191 -1.72 8.53 -9.68
CA LYS A 191 -1.33 7.12 -9.59
C LYS A 191 -1.76 6.57 -8.25
N VAL A 192 -2.39 5.40 -8.27
CA VAL A 192 -2.83 4.73 -7.05
C VAL A 192 -1.92 3.53 -6.74
N GLN A 193 -1.43 3.48 -5.51
CA GLN A 193 -0.82 2.29 -4.95
C GLN A 193 -1.77 1.66 -3.94
N PHE A 194 -2.07 0.37 -4.12
CA PHE A 194 -2.72 -0.42 -3.07
C PHE A 194 -1.67 -1.23 -2.32
N VAL A 195 -1.77 -1.22 -0.99
CA VAL A 195 -0.93 -2.01 -0.08
C VAL A 195 -1.85 -2.88 0.77
N PHE A 196 -1.98 -4.14 0.39
CA PHE A 196 -2.75 -5.14 1.13
C PHE A 196 -1.85 -5.82 2.16
N VAL A 197 -2.25 -5.81 3.43
CA VAL A 197 -1.52 -6.48 4.51
C VAL A 197 -2.46 -7.43 5.25
N GLY A 198 -2.11 -8.72 5.33
CA GLY A 198 -2.92 -9.73 6.01
C GLY A 198 -4.26 -10.04 5.34
N ILE A 199 -4.42 -9.66 4.07
CA ILE A 199 -5.62 -9.94 3.26
C ILE A 199 -5.21 -10.81 2.08
N PRO A 200 -5.07 -12.14 2.23
CA PRO A 200 -4.68 -12.98 1.11
C PRO A 200 -5.85 -13.33 0.17
N GLU A 201 -7.10 -13.29 0.65
CA GLU A 201 -8.23 -13.86 -0.08
C GLU A 201 -8.76 -12.96 -1.20
N HIS A 202 -8.92 -13.54 -2.39
CA HIS A 202 -9.45 -12.87 -3.58
C HIS A 202 -10.76 -12.12 -3.35
N GLU A 203 -11.73 -12.75 -2.68
CA GLU A 203 -13.04 -12.14 -2.46
C GLU A 203 -12.92 -10.80 -1.73
N LYS A 204 -12.00 -10.69 -0.77
CA LYS A 204 -11.78 -9.45 -0.02
C LYS A 204 -11.13 -8.38 -0.90
N HIS A 205 -10.16 -8.74 -1.75
CA HIS A 205 -9.59 -7.80 -2.72
C HIS A 205 -10.66 -7.17 -3.63
N THR A 206 -11.66 -7.94 -4.05
CA THR A 206 -12.76 -7.42 -4.89
C THR A 206 -13.62 -6.35 -4.19
N LYS A 207 -13.54 -6.23 -2.86
CA LYS A 207 -14.28 -5.21 -2.10
C LYS A 207 -13.58 -3.85 -2.14
N PHE A 208 -12.26 -3.81 -2.33
CA PHE A 208 -11.47 -2.58 -2.37
C PHE A 208 -11.27 -2.04 -3.80
N LEU A 209 -11.03 -2.95 -4.74
CA LEU A 209 -10.60 -2.62 -6.10
C LEU A 209 -11.79 -2.37 -7.02
N THR A 210 -11.67 -1.36 -7.89
CA THR A 210 -12.65 -1.11 -8.96
C THR A 210 -11.96 -0.87 -10.29
N LYS A 211 -12.63 -1.24 -11.38
CA LYS A 211 -12.04 -1.26 -12.73
C LYS A 211 -11.42 0.08 -13.17
N HIS A 212 -11.99 1.22 -12.78
CA HIS A 212 -11.52 2.53 -13.22
C HIS A 212 -10.50 3.19 -12.29
N THR A 213 -10.13 2.55 -11.18
CA THR A 213 -9.03 3.04 -10.34
C THR A 213 -7.72 3.06 -11.16
N PRO A 214 -6.95 4.17 -11.18
CA PRO A 214 -5.68 4.23 -11.91
C PRO A 214 -4.56 3.54 -11.12
N VAL A 215 -4.70 2.23 -10.92
CA VAL A 215 -3.74 1.42 -10.17
C VAL A 215 -2.41 1.37 -10.91
N HIS A 216 -1.40 1.94 -10.27
CA HIS A 216 -0.01 1.93 -10.72
C HIS A 216 0.80 0.86 -10.00
N SER A 217 0.54 0.66 -8.72
CA SER A 217 1.31 -0.23 -7.87
C SER A 217 0.38 -1.15 -7.08
N PHE A 218 0.68 -2.45 -7.11
CA PHE A 218 -0.02 -3.45 -6.31
C PHE A 218 0.99 -4.12 -5.38
N VAL A 219 0.80 -3.92 -4.08
CA VAL A 219 1.65 -4.47 -3.03
C VAL A 219 0.77 -5.37 -2.17
N MET A 220 1.19 -6.59 -1.93
CA MET A 220 0.46 -7.53 -1.08
C MET A 220 1.44 -8.28 -0.18
N SER A 221 1.18 -8.25 1.11
CA SER A 221 1.86 -9.05 2.12
C SER A 221 0.83 -9.88 2.87
N THR A 222 1.02 -11.19 2.94
CA THR A 222 0.06 -12.10 3.59
C THR A 222 0.12 -12.07 5.11
N ASP A 223 1.10 -11.36 5.69
CA ASP A 223 1.49 -11.47 7.10
C ASP A 223 1.74 -12.95 7.50
N ILE A 224 2.01 -13.22 8.77
CA ILE A 224 2.13 -14.57 9.30
C ILE A 224 0.72 -15.11 9.59
N ASP A 225 0.15 -15.85 8.63
CA ASP A 225 -1.10 -16.58 8.86
C ASP A 225 -0.84 -17.90 9.60
N LEU A 226 -0.85 -17.84 10.94
CA LEU A 226 -0.75 -19.03 11.80
C LEU A 226 -1.97 -19.95 11.70
N GLN A 227 -3.09 -19.47 11.14
CA GLN A 227 -4.32 -20.24 11.02
C GLN A 227 -4.42 -21.01 9.69
N PHE A 228 -3.48 -20.78 8.76
CA PHE A 228 -3.41 -21.44 7.46
C PHE A 228 -4.76 -21.39 6.70
N ARG A 229 -5.48 -20.26 6.78
CA ARG A 229 -6.81 -20.10 6.20
C ARG A 229 -6.69 -20.18 4.68
N GLN A 230 -7.27 -21.19 4.05
CA GLN A 230 -7.18 -21.40 2.59
C GLN A 230 -8.51 -21.98 2.06
N PRO A 231 -8.79 -21.88 0.75
CA PRO A 231 -7.98 -21.28 -0.33
C PRO A 231 -8.01 -19.74 -0.37
N TRP A 232 -6.95 -19.14 -0.91
CA TRP A 232 -6.80 -17.70 -1.12
C TRP A 232 -7.27 -17.26 -2.52
N TYR A 233 -7.24 -18.17 -3.49
CA TYR A 233 -7.51 -17.91 -4.90
C TYR A 233 -6.63 -16.79 -5.48
N LEU A 234 -5.33 -16.79 -5.19
CA LEU A 234 -4.39 -15.76 -5.63
C LEU A 234 -4.36 -15.60 -7.16
N GLY A 235 -4.50 -16.71 -7.88
CA GLY A 235 -4.59 -16.68 -9.34
C GLY A 235 -5.80 -15.88 -9.85
N CYS A 236 -6.93 -15.87 -9.13
CA CYS A 236 -8.08 -15.02 -9.46
C CYS A 236 -7.78 -13.54 -9.18
N THR A 237 -7.09 -13.24 -8.07
CA THR A 237 -6.64 -11.87 -7.75
C THR A 237 -5.76 -11.32 -8.85
N MET A 238 -4.75 -12.09 -9.28
CA MET A 238 -3.88 -11.63 -10.35
C MET A 238 -4.61 -11.51 -11.69
N LYS A 239 -5.47 -12.48 -12.02
CA LYS A 239 -6.34 -12.42 -13.21
C LYS A 239 -7.12 -11.13 -13.28
N MET A 240 -7.74 -10.74 -12.18
CA MET A 240 -8.45 -9.48 -12.08
C MET A 240 -7.52 -8.28 -12.28
N ILE A 241 -6.38 -8.24 -11.59
CA ILE A 241 -5.43 -7.11 -11.61
C ILE A 241 -4.91 -6.83 -13.02
N TRP A 242 -4.36 -7.84 -13.71
CA TRP A 242 -3.83 -7.62 -15.06
C TRP A 242 -4.91 -7.47 -16.13
N THR A 243 -6.15 -7.90 -15.87
CA THR A 243 -7.28 -7.65 -16.78
C THR A 243 -7.78 -6.21 -16.65
N TRP A 244 -7.85 -5.68 -15.43
CA TRP A 244 -8.39 -4.34 -15.17
C TRP A 244 -7.35 -3.24 -15.37
N TYR A 245 -6.09 -3.50 -15.02
CA TYR A 245 -5.03 -2.48 -15.00
C TYR A 245 -3.85 -2.74 -15.95
N PRO A 246 -4.00 -3.38 -17.14
CA PRO A 246 -2.86 -3.74 -17.98
C PRO A 246 -2.08 -2.53 -18.51
N LYS A 247 -2.74 -1.36 -18.55
CA LYS A 247 -2.18 -0.11 -19.10
C LYS A 247 -1.57 0.81 -18.04
N THR A 248 -1.85 0.58 -16.76
CA THR A 248 -1.45 1.47 -15.67
C THR A 248 -0.52 0.80 -14.68
N LEU A 249 -0.59 -0.53 -14.53
CA LEU A 249 0.20 -1.28 -13.57
C LEU A 249 1.67 -1.34 -13.99
N VAL A 250 2.53 -0.83 -13.10
CA VAL A 250 3.98 -0.64 -13.32
C VAL A 250 4.80 -1.32 -12.25
N TYR A 251 4.25 -1.49 -11.03
CA TYR A 251 4.92 -2.15 -9.92
C TYR A 251 4.03 -3.22 -9.29
N ILE A 252 4.59 -4.41 -9.10
CA ILE A 252 3.97 -5.49 -8.35
C ILE A 252 4.97 -5.99 -7.31
N TYR A 253 4.53 -6.05 -6.05
CA TYR A 253 5.23 -6.67 -4.94
C TYR A 253 4.33 -7.71 -4.29
N LEU A 254 4.78 -8.96 -4.24
CA LEU A 254 4.05 -10.06 -3.61
C LEU A 254 4.92 -10.71 -2.54
N GLN A 255 4.51 -10.60 -1.28
CA GLN A 255 5.11 -11.30 -0.16
C GLN A 255 4.12 -12.34 0.38
N LEU A 256 4.35 -13.60 0.00
CA LEU A 256 3.46 -14.74 0.17
C LEU A 256 4.06 -15.79 1.11
N TRP A 257 4.01 -15.52 2.42
CA TRP A 257 4.48 -16.47 3.43
C TRP A 257 3.53 -17.68 3.53
N HIS A 258 4.09 -18.89 3.48
CA HIS A 258 3.35 -20.16 3.73
C HIS A 258 2.13 -20.41 2.83
N HIS A 259 2.07 -19.78 1.66
CA HIS A 259 1.03 -20.06 0.68
C HIS A 259 1.17 -21.50 0.17
N ARG A 260 0.04 -22.20 -0.02
CA ARG A 260 0.05 -23.61 -0.49
C ARG A 260 -0.54 -23.77 -1.89
N GLU A 261 -0.98 -22.68 -2.50
CA GLU A 261 -1.48 -22.67 -3.87
C GLU A 261 -0.33 -22.81 -4.88
N ILE A 262 -0.56 -23.54 -5.97
CA ILE A 262 0.41 -23.58 -7.08
C ILE A 262 0.23 -22.30 -7.88
N PHE A 263 1.11 -21.33 -7.66
CA PHE A 263 1.05 -20.02 -8.31
C PHE A 263 1.97 -19.92 -9.55
N ASP A 264 2.78 -20.96 -9.80
CA ASP A 264 3.69 -21.08 -10.93
C ASP A 264 3.04 -20.82 -12.30
N THR A 265 1.82 -21.32 -12.52
CA THR A 265 1.14 -21.21 -13.84
C THR A 265 0.77 -19.77 -14.16
N GLU A 266 0.37 -19.02 -13.16
CA GLU A 266 0.01 -17.61 -13.24
C GLU A 266 1.27 -16.74 -13.38
N LEU A 267 2.31 -17.01 -12.61
CA LEU A 267 3.60 -16.30 -12.69
C LEU A 267 4.23 -16.43 -14.08
N LYS A 268 4.17 -17.62 -14.71
CA LYS A 268 4.61 -17.87 -16.09
C LYS A 268 3.91 -17.01 -17.14
N LYS A 269 2.82 -16.30 -16.83
CA LYS A 269 2.07 -15.50 -17.81
C LYS A 269 2.12 -14.01 -17.48
N LEU A 270 2.84 -13.62 -16.43
CA LEU A 270 2.75 -12.29 -15.85
C LEU A 270 3.17 -11.18 -16.83
N PHE A 271 4.37 -11.27 -17.40
CA PHE A 271 4.95 -10.19 -18.20
C PHE A 271 4.19 -9.91 -19.50
N PRO A 272 3.77 -10.93 -20.28
CA PRO A 272 2.94 -10.69 -21.46
C PRO A 272 1.60 -10.01 -21.13
N LEU A 273 1.03 -10.29 -19.94
CA LEU A 273 -0.26 -9.76 -19.52
C LEU A 273 -0.17 -8.35 -18.93
N VAL A 274 1.02 -7.91 -18.52
CA VAL A 274 1.25 -6.59 -17.91
C VAL A 274 2.40 -5.87 -18.64
N PRO A 275 2.17 -5.40 -19.88
CA PRO A 275 3.23 -4.85 -20.74
C PRO A 275 3.84 -3.53 -20.24
N LYS A 276 3.24 -2.90 -19.21
CA LYS A 276 3.76 -1.69 -18.57
C LYS A 276 4.56 -1.97 -17.30
N LEU A 277 4.62 -3.23 -16.86
CA LEU A 277 5.36 -3.62 -15.66
C LEU A 277 6.83 -3.27 -15.84
N ARG A 278 7.38 -2.57 -14.84
CA ARG A 278 8.80 -2.20 -14.75
C ARG A 278 9.48 -2.88 -13.58
N VAL A 279 8.75 -3.04 -12.49
CA VAL A 279 9.27 -3.62 -11.27
C VAL A 279 8.41 -4.81 -10.85
N PHE A 280 9.07 -5.96 -10.68
CA PHE A 280 8.47 -7.15 -10.09
C PHE A 280 9.33 -7.65 -8.94
N GLU A 281 8.70 -7.73 -7.77
CA GLU A 281 9.33 -8.22 -6.55
C GLU A 281 8.48 -9.34 -5.95
N PHE A 282 9.12 -10.44 -5.60
CA PHE A 282 8.44 -11.62 -5.08
C PHE A 282 9.19 -12.21 -3.90
N VAL A 283 8.49 -12.41 -2.79
CA VAL A 283 8.96 -13.12 -1.61
C VAL A 283 8.01 -14.28 -1.35
N GLY A 284 8.49 -15.52 -1.38
CA GLY A 284 7.61 -16.69 -1.23
C GLY A 284 8.14 -17.96 -1.88
N GLU A 285 7.30 -18.99 -1.93
CA GLU A 285 7.60 -20.26 -2.61
C GLU A 285 7.32 -20.16 -4.12
N ILE A 286 8.28 -20.57 -4.95
CA ILE A 286 8.05 -20.93 -6.36
C ILE A 286 8.50 -22.37 -6.51
N ARG A 287 7.59 -23.26 -6.93
CA ARG A 287 7.83 -24.71 -6.83
C ARG A 287 8.72 -25.25 -7.92
N ARG A 288 8.82 -24.56 -9.05
CA ARG A 288 9.50 -25.07 -10.24
C ARG A 288 10.53 -24.07 -10.73
N ILE A 289 11.78 -24.52 -10.89
CA ILE A 289 12.83 -23.70 -11.51
C ILE A 289 12.45 -23.31 -12.93
N GLU A 290 11.69 -24.16 -13.65
CA GLU A 290 11.18 -23.88 -14.99
C GLU A 290 10.23 -22.67 -15.03
N THR A 291 9.59 -22.32 -13.90
CA THR A 291 8.81 -21.09 -13.76
C THR A 291 9.70 -19.87 -13.83
N LEU A 292 10.78 -19.86 -13.05
CA LEU A 292 11.73 -18.76 -13.03
C LEU A 292 12.48 -18.64 -14.37
N CYS A 293 12.89 -19.77 -14.97
CA CYS A 293 13.49 -19.80 -16.30
C CYS A 293 12.54 -19.20 -17.36
N ALA A 294 11.26 -19.57 -17.34
CA ALA A 294 10.27 -19.04 -18.28
C ALA A 294 10.05 -17.53 -18.08
N MET A 295 9.96 -17.07 -16.84
CA MET A 295 9.84 -15.65 -16.49
C MET A 295 11.05 -14.85 -16.99
N CYS A 296 12.27 -15.34 -16.75
CA CYS A 296 13.49 -14.67 -17.22
C CYS A 296 13.60 -14.72 -18.75
N GLY A 297 13.21 -15.83 -19.36
CA GLY A 297 13.12 -15.98 -20.81
C GLY A 297 12.16 -14.98 -21.45
N GLN A 298 10.98 -14.76 -20.84
CA GLN A 298 10.04 -13.72 -21.30
C GLN A 298 10.65 -12.33 -21.23
N ILE A 299 11.39 -12.01 -20.17
CA ILE A 299 12.04 -10.70 -20.08
C ILE A 299 13.08 -10.51 -21.18
N ARG A 300 13.84 -11.56 -21.49
CA ARG A 300 14.86 -11.55 -22.55
C ARG A 300 14.25 -11.48 -23.95
N ASP A 301 13.23 -12.29 -24.22
CA ASP A 301 12.72 -12.57 -25.56
C ASP A 301 11.53 -11.67 -25.96
N GLU A 302 10.80 -11.11 -24.99
CA GLU A 302 9.66 -10.23 -25.22
C GLU A 302 10.06 -8.76 -25.00
N GLU A 303 9.41 -7.82 -25.70
CA GLU A 303 9.56 -6.37 -25.46
C GLU A 303 8.90 -5.93 -24.13
N CYS A 304 9.20 -6.63 -23.04
CA CYS A 304 8.77 -6.24 -21.71
C CYS A 304 9.55 -5.00 -21.24
N LYS A 305 8.97 -4.24 -20.31
CA LYS A 305 9.61 -3.02 -19.76
C LYS A 305 10.22 -3.23 -18.39
N VAL A 306 10.35 -4.48 -17.98
CA VAL A 306 10.88 -4.85 -16.66
C VAL A 306 12.33 -4.42 -16.60
N ASN A 307 12.66 -3.56 -15.64
CA ASN A 307 14.02 -3.10 -15.40
C ASN A 307 14.48 -3.39 -13.96
N TYR A 308 13.59 -3.89 -13.10
CA TYR A 308 13.96 -4.44 -11.80
C TYR A 308 13.17 -5.71 -11.51
N LEU A 309 13.90 -6.77 -11.21
CA LEU A 309 13.41 -8.10 -10.88
C LEU A 309 14.07 -8.56 -9.59
N SER A 310 13.27 -8.87 -8.57
CA SER A 310 13.76 -9.36 -7.28
C SER A 310 13.00 -10.60 -6.83
N PHE A 311 13.73 -11.65 -6.45
CA PHE A 311 13.17 -12.84 -5.82
C PHE A 311 13.83 -13.13 -4.48
N GLN A 312 13.01 -13.33 -3.44
CA GLN A 312 13.43 -13.90 -2.16
C GLN A 312 12.65 -15.19 -1.93
N LEU A 313 13.26 -16.31 -2.30
CA LEU A 313 12.56 -17.58 -2.45
C LEU A 313 12.60 -18.38 -1.16
N GLN A 314 11.46 -18.93 -0.78
CA GLN A 314 11.36 -19.95 0.25
C GLN A 314 11.64 -21.32 -0.34
N TYR A 315 12.19 -22.22 0.48
CA TYR A 315 12.34 -23.61 0.09
C TYR A 315 10.97 -24.26 -0.12
N PRO A 316 10.72 -24.96 -1.25
CA PRO A 316 9.44 -25.62 -1.50
C PRO A 316 9.19 -26.74 -0.49
N ILE A 317 8.20 -26.55 0.40
CA ILE A 317 7.95 -27.50 1.50
C ILE A 317 7.56 -28.89 0.98
N ALA A 318 6.91 -28.93 -0.19
CA ALA A 318 6.44 -30.15 -0.81
C ALA A 318 7.46 -30.85 -1.72
N ASP A 319 8.65 -30.28 -1.94
CA ASP A 319 9.66 -30.85 -2.82
C ASP A 319 10.65 -31.74 -2.05
N GLN A 320 10.94 -32.92 -2.59
CA GLN A 320 11.91 -33.88 -2.04
C GLN A 320 13.36 -33.49 -2.36
N ARG A 321 13.53 -32.48 -3.21
CA ARG A 321 14.80 -31.98 -3.72
C ARG A 321 15.62 -31.32 -2.62
N GLY A 322 16.89 -31.64 -2.48
CA GLY A 322 17.70 -31.12 -1.37
C GLY A 322 17.77 -29.57 -1.36
N ARG A 323 17.82 -28.97 -0.17
CA ARG A 323 18.01 -27.50 0.00
C ARG A 323 19.20 -26.95 -0.79
N GLU A 324 20.29 -27.71 -0.82
CA GLU A 324 21.51 -27.35 -1.55
C GLU A 324 21.32 -27.41 -3.06
N GLU A 325 20.58 -28.40 -3.56
CA GLU A 325 20.24 -28.52 -4.99
C GLU A 325 19.38 -27.35 -5.44
N TRP A 326 18.34 -27.00 -4.66
CA TRP A 326 17.51 -25.84 -4.96
C TRP A 326 18.29 -24.54 -4.97
N LYS A 327 19.16 -24.33 -3.97
CA LYS A 327 20.03 -23.14 -3.94
C LYS A 327 20.97 -23.10 -5.14
N SER A 328 21.59 -24.24 -5.49
CA SER A 328 22.45 -24.36 -6.67
C SER A 328 21.71 -24.05 -7.97
N ASP A 329 20.46 -24.49 -8.10
CA ASP A 329 19.61 -24.18 -9.27
C ASP A 329 19.32 -22.68 -9.38
N ILE A 330 19.01 -22.01 -8.26
CA ILE A 330 18.77 -20.56 -8.22
C ILE A 330 20.04 -19.78 -8.53
N ASP A 331 21.18 -20.15 -7.94
CA ASP A 331 22.47 -19.54 -8.23
C ASP A 331 22.85 -19.73 -9.71
N GLY A 332 22.58 -20.92 -10.26
CA GLY A 332 22.74 -21.24 -11.68
C GLY A 332 21.90 -20.34 -12.58
N LEU A 333 20.62 -20.14 -12.24
CA LEU A 333 19.71 -19.25 -12.97
C LEU A 333 20.23 -17.80 -12.94
N ILE A 334 20.58 -17.29 -11.76
CA ILE A 334 21.07 -15.91 -11.59
C ILE A 334 22.32 -15.69 -12.44
N ASN A 335 23.27 -16.63 -12.39
CA ASN A 335 24.48 -16.55 -13.20
C ASN A 335 24.18 -16.63 -14.70
N CYS A 336 23.24 -17.48 -15.12
CA CYS A 336 22.84 -17.65 -16.52
C CYS A 336 22.29 -16.36 -17.15
N PHE A 337 21.47 -15.60 -16.41
CA PHE A 337 20.84 -14.38 -16.93
C PHE A 337 21.60 -13.09 -16.59
N ARG A 338 22.62 -13.12 -15.71
CA ARG A 338 23.32 -11.93 -15.21
C ARG A 338 23.83 -11.01 -16.32
N ASP A 339 24.61 -11.54 -17.25
CA ASP A 339 25.25 -10.71 -18.28
C ASP A 339 24.21 -10.21 -19.29
N THR A 340 23.27 -11.07 -19.68
CA THR A 340 22.14 -10.70 -20.55
C THR A 340 21.32 -9.56 -19.95
N PHE A 341 20.94 -9.67 -18.67
CA PHE A 341 20.16 -8.64 -17.99
C PHE A 341 20.94 -7.36 -17.75
N LYS A 342 22.26 -7.45 -17.51
CA LYS A 342 23.14 -6.28 -17.45
C LYS A 342 23.16 -5.51 -18.78
N GLU A 343 23.27 -6.20 -19.91
CA GLU A 343 23.20 -5.60 -21.25
C GLU A 343 21.85 -4.94 -21.53
N MET A 344 20.77 -5.54 -21.02
CA MET A 344 19.39 -5.03 -21.13
C MET A 344 19.04 -3.92 -20.11
N ASN A 345 19.97 -3.54 -19.21
CA ASN A 345 19.71 -2.62 -18.08
C ASN A 345 18.60 -3.11 -17.12
N VAL A 346 18.51 -4.42 -16.92
CA VAL A 346 17.63 -5.05 -15.93
C VAL A 346 18.43 -5.34 -14.67
N LYS A 347 18.06 -4.70 -13.56
CA LYS A 347 18.59 -5.03 -12.24
C LYS A 347 17.95 -6.34 -11.77
N PHE A 348 18.75 -7.37 -11.55
CA PHE A 348 18.29 -8.70 -11.17
C PHE A 348 18.89 -9.15 -9.85
N GLU A 349 18.03 -9.39 -8.88
CA GLU A 349 18.37 -9.85 -7.54
C GLU A 349 17.60 -11.15 -7.25
N GLY A 350 18.29 -12.12 -6.68
CA GLY A 350 17.71 -13.40 -6.31
C GLY A 350 18.43 -13.95 -5.11
N ASP A 351 17.69 -14.40 -4.12
CA ASP A 351 18.23 -15.09 -2.94
C ASP A 351 17.25 -16.16 -2.46
N VAL A 352 17.78 -17.16 -1.75
CA VAL A 352 16.99 -18.20 -1.09
C VAL A 352 17.04 -17.94 0.41
N TYR A 353 15.87 -17.75 1.01
CA TYR A 353 15.75 -17.57 2.44
C TYR A 353 16.21 -18.83 3.17
N VAL A 354 17.31 -18.73 3.92
CA VAL A 354 17.80 -19.76 4.83
C VAL A 354 17.16 -19.50 6.19
N GLN A 355 16.25 -20.38 6.62
CA GLN A 355 15.76 -20.42 8.00
C GLN A 355 16.77 -21.10 8.91
#